data_AF-A0A2K8NBD6-F1
#
_entry.id   AF-A0A2K8NBD6-F1
#
_cell.length_a   1.000
_cell.length_b   1.000
_cell.length_c   1.000
_cell.angle_alpha   90.00
_cell.angle_beta   90.00
_cell.angle_gamma   90.00
#
_symmetry.space_group_name_H-M   'P 1'
#
loop_
_entity.id
_entity.type
_entity.pdbx_description
1 polymer ?
#
loop_
_entity_poly.entity_id
_entity_poly.type
_entity_poly.pdbx_seq_one_letter_code
_entity_poly.pdbx_strand_id
1 'polypeptide(L)'
;MKPRGTVGEPSPSPAQSGASPRGEQGDGLMEKVVARQNMLAALKRVEQNKGAPGVDGIPTENLREQIRAEWSRIREELLTGIYRPQPVRRVEIPKPGGGKRMLGIPTVMDRLIQQALLQVLTPIFDPQFSEASYGFRPGRRAHEAVKKARQYVEEGYEWAVDMDLEKFFDRVNHDILMARVARKVTDKRVLKVIRRYLQAGIMVNGVKRGATSSSGMRMTVRHECDELGDGSKAMPNRR
;
A
#
# COMPACT_ATOMS: atom_id res chain seq x y z
N MET A 1 5.09 -69.20 49.83
CA MET A 1 4.68 -67.91 50.43
C MET A 1 5.89 -67.00 50.47
N LYS A 2 5.94 -65.99 49.59
CA LYS A 2 7.07 -65.06 49.43
C LYS A 2 6.75 -63.70 50.09
N PRO A 3 7.77 -62.96 50.56
CA PRO A 3 7.62 -61.91 51.55
C PRO A 3 7.62 -60.47 50.97
N ARG A 4 7.15 -59.55 51.83
CA ARG A 4 7.55 -58.14 52.05
C ARG A 4 7.77 -57.21 50.85
N GLY A 5 7.04 -56.10 50.89
CA GLY A 5 7.24 -54.95 50.02
C GLY A 5 8.44 -54.07 50.39
N THR A 6 8.81 -53.23 49.42
CA THR A 6 9.64 -52.03 49.59
C THR A 6 9.14 -50.93 48.65
N VAL A 7 8.68 -49.85 49.30
CA VAL A 7 8.68 -48.41 49.00
C VAL A 7 9.15 -47.94 47.60
N GLY A 8 8.32 -47.10 46.99
CA GLY A 8 8.71 -46.05 46.03
C GLY A 8 7.83 -44.81 46.26
N GLU A 9 8.46 -43.68 46.56
CA GLU A 9 7.86 -42.40 46.99
C GLU A 9 6.96 -41.75 45.92
N PRO A 10 5.98 -40.90 46.30
CA PRO A 10 5.29 -40.00 45.38
C PRO A 10 6.12 -38.71 45.17
N SER A 11 6.56 -38.47 43.93
CA SER A 11 7.06 -37.16 43.50
C SER A 11 5.94 -36.10 43.54
N PRO A 12 6.16 -34.91 44.13
CA PRO A 12 5.27 -33.77 43.96
C PRO A 12 5.73 -32.94 42.77
N SER A 13 5.07 -33.08 41.62
CA SER A 13 5.19 -32.10 40.53
C SER A 13 3.95 -31.21 40.52
N PRO A 14 4.06 -29.92 40.91
CA PRO A 14 3.04 -28.94 40.58
C PRO A 14 3.14 -28.63 39.09
N ALA A 15 1.99 -28.67 38.41
CA ALA A 15 1.84 -28.18 37.05
C ALA A 15 2.30 -26.72 36.97
N GLN A 16 3.50 -26.48 36.43
CA GLN A 16 3.92 -25.15 36.05
C GLN A 16 3.18 -24.77 34.77
N SER A 17 2.21 -23.89 34.93
CA SER A 17 1.62 -23.11 33.86
C SER A 17 2.73 -22.37 33.12
N GLY A 18 3.14 -22.91 31.98
CA GLY A 18 4.02 -22.24 31.04
C GLY A 18 3.34 -20.99 30.48
N ALA A 19 3.49 -19.87 31.17
CA ALA A 19 3.31 -18.57 30.56
C ALA A 19 4.39 -18.42 29.48
N SER A 20 4.04 -18.73 28.23
CA SER A 20 4.89 -18.35 27.09
C SER A 20 5.06 -16.83 27.09
N PRO A 21 6.28 -16.29 26.97
CA PRO A 21 6.47 -14.86 26.79
C PRO A 21 5.94 -14.52 25.41
N ARG A 22 4.75 -13.93 25.34
CA ARG A 22 4.25 -13.30 24.12
C ARG A 22 5.16 -12.11 23.84
N GLY A 23 6.11 -12.30 22.93
CA GLY A 23 7.09 -11.28 22.56
C GLY A 23 6.43 -9.96 22.16
N GLU A 24 6.82 -8.91 22.86
CA GLU A 24 6.60 -7.49 22.54
C GLU A 24 7.43 -7.06 21.32
N GLN A 25 7.30 -7.74 20.18
CA GLN A 25 8.09 -7.46 18.98
C GLN A 25 7.24 -7.03 17.78
N GLY A 26 6.10 -6.37 18.05
CA GLY A 26 5.15 -5.93 17.02
C GLY A 26 4.98 -4.41 16.82
N ASP A 27 5.62 -3.56 17.62
CA ASP A 27 5.08 -2.22 17.93
C ASP A 27 5.86 -1.01 17.39
N GLY A 28 6.78 -1.19 16.43
CA GLY A 28 7.65 -0.11 15.94
C GLY A 28 7.40 0.38 14.50
N LEU A 29 6.44 -0.19 13.78
CA LEU A 29 6.29 0.11 12.34
C LEU A 29 5.72 1.51 12.12
N MET A 30 4.73 1.93 12.92
CA MET A 30 4.20 3.28 12.82
C MET A 30 5.27 4.33 13.14
N GLU A 31 6.16 4.06 14.09
CA GLU A 31 7.29 4.92 14.45
C GLU A 31 8.24 5.09 13.27
N LYS A 32 8.50 4.01 12.51
CA LYS A 32 9.26 4.08 11.25
C LYS A 32 8.53 4.87 10.17
N VAL A 33 7.20 4.73 10.08
CA VAL A 33 6.38 5.48 9.11
C VAL A 33 6.48 6.98 9.37
N VAL A 34 6.29 7.41 10.62
CA VAL A 34 6.34 8.84 11.01
C VAL A 34 7.75 9.36 11.28
N ALA A 35 8.78 8.53 11.08
CA ALA A 35 10.17 8.94 11.27
C ALA A 35 10.52 10.09 10.32
N ARG A 36 11.23 11.11 10.84
CA ARG A 36 11.55 12.33 10.09
C ARG A 36 12.20 12.05 8.73
N GLN A 37 13.16 11.13 8.69
CA GLN A 37 13.85 10.77 7.44
C GLN A 37 12.89 10.14 6.41
N ASN A 38 12.02 9.23 6.85
CA ASN A 38 11.01 8.60 6.00
C ASN A 38 10.02 9.65 5.47
N MET A 39 9.51 10.52 6.33
CA MET A 39 8.59 11.59 5.94
C MET A 39 9.21 12.60 4.96
N LEU A 40 10.50 12.93 5.11
CA LEU A 40 11.20 13.79 4.15
C LEU A 40 11.38 13.09 2.79
N ALA A 41 11.68 11.79 2.79
CA ALA A 41 11.75 11.01 1.55
C ALA A 41 10.38 10.91 0.86
N ALA A 42 9.30 10.72 1.64
CA ALA A 42 7.93 10.72 1.15
C ALA A 42 7.54 12.09 0.56
N LEU A 43 7.86 13.18 1.27
CA LEU A 43 7.62 14.55 0.80
C LEU A 43 8.28 14.80 -0.55
N LYS A 44 9.57 14.46 -0.67
CA LYS A 44 10.31 14.63 -1.92
C LYS A 44 9.65 13.88 -3.08
N ARG A 45 9.17 12.65 -2.86
CA ARG A 45 8.47 11.88 -3.90
C ARG A 45 7.13 12.50 -4.28
N VAL A 46 6.33 12.94 -3.31
CA VAL A 46 5.04 13.58 -3.59
C VAL A 46 5.23 14.89 -4.37
N GLU A 47 6.23 15.69 -4.02
CA GLU A 47 6.58 16.92 -4.75
C GLU A 47 7.05 16.63 -6.20
N GLN A 48 7.81 15.55 -6.39
CA GLN A 48 8.27 15.12 -7.71
C GLN A 48 7.14 14.60 -8.59
N ASN A 49 6.22 13.83 -8.01
CA ASN A 49 5.10 13.21 -8.73
C ASN A 49 3.99 14.22 -9.08
N LYS A 50 4.02 15.42 -8.49
CA LYS A 50 3.01 16.46 -8.67
C LYS A 50 1.59 15.86 -8.53
N GLY A 51 0.67 16.25 -9.41
CA GLY A 51 -0.68 15.73 -9.45
C GLY A 51 -1.71 16.69 -8.90
N ALA A 52 -2.93 16.53 -9.39
CA ALA A 52 -4.04 17.42 -9.07
C ALA A 52 -4.38 17.40 -7.56
N PRO A 53 -4.96 18.49 -7.04
CA PRO A 53 -5.38 18.56 -5.64
C PRO A 53 -6.49 17.54 -5.34
N GLY A 54 -6.59 17.17 -4.06
CA GLY A 54 -7.64 16.30 -3.54
C GLY A 54 -8.96 17.04 -3.35
N VAL A 55 -9.81 16.52 -2.45
CA VAL A 55 -11.11 17.12 -2.11
C VAL A 55 -10.99 18.46 -1.37
N ASP A 56 -9.85 18.68 -0.72
CA ASP A 56 -9.50 19.90 0.00
C ASP A 56 -9.02 21.03 -0.91
N GLY A 57 -8.77 20.75 -2.19
CA GLY A 57 -8.31 21.76 -3.16
C GLY A 57 -6.87 22.22 -2.96
N ILE A 58 -6.16 21.70 -1.95
CA ILE A 58 -4.78 22.11 -1.65
C ILE A 58 -3.84 21.48 -2.69
N PRO A 59 -3.06 22.29 -3.41
CA PRO A 59 -2.15 21.80 -4.43
C PRO A 59 -0.81 21.36 -3.80
N THR A 60 0.03 20.68 -4.58
CA THR A 60 1.27 20.07 -4.06
C THR A 60 2.28 21.11 -3.57
N GLU A 61 2.23 22.32 -4.13
CA GLU A 61 3.08 23.46 -3.82
C GLU A 61 2.88 23.96 -2.37
N ASN A 62 1.66 23.82 -1.84
CA ASN A 62 1.31 24.24 -0.47
C ASN A 62 1.48 23.11 0.56
N LEU A 63 1.92 21.92 0.14
CA LEU A 63 2.09 20.77 1.02
C LEU A 63 3.00 21.09 2.22
N ARG A 64 4.11 21.80 2.00
CA ARG A 64 5.05 22.15 3.09
C ARG A 64 4.42 23.06 4.14
N GLU A 65 3.56 23.99 3.72
CA GLU A 65 2.82 24.87 4.63
C GLU A 65 1.81 24.08 5.46
N GLN A 66 1.07 23.20 4.80
CA GLN A 66 0.11 22.33 5.46
C GLN A 66 0.78 21.40 6.48
N ILE A 67 1.93 20.80 6.14
CA ILE A 67 2.74 20.00 7.07
C ILE A 67 3.13 20.86 8.28
N ARG A 68 3.64 22.09 8.08
CA ARG A 68 4.02 22.97 9.20
C ARG A 68 2.84 23.25 10.15
N ALA A 69 1.64 23.42 9.61
CA ALA A 69 0.44 23.72 10.40
C ALA A 69 -0.14 22.49 11.10
N GLU A 70 -0.17 21.33 10.44
CA GLU A 70 -0.99 20.18 10.88
C GLU A 70 -0.19 18.96 11.34
N TRP A 71 1.12 18.88 11.05
CA TRP A 71 1.89 17.64 11.23
C TRP A 71 1.92 17.14 12.66
N SER A 72 2.01 18.02 13.66
CA SER A 72 2.01 17.60 15.07
C SER A 72 0.74 16.80 15.41
N ARG A 73 -0.43 17.31 15.02
CA ARG A 73 -1.72 16.63 15.18
C ARG A 73 -1.75 15.32 14.41
N ILE A 74 -1.43 15.35 13.11
CA ILE A 74 -1.50 14.16 12.24
C ILE A 74 -0.57 13.04 12.73
N ARG A 75 0.64 13.40 13.15
CA ARG A 75 1.61 12.46 13.71
C ARG A 75 1.06 11.79 14.97
N GLU A 76 0.48 12.57 15.88
CA GLU A 76 -0.16 12.04 17.08
C GLU A 76 -1.34 11.13 16.74
N GLU A 77 -2.19 11.53 15.80
CA GLU A 77 -3.32 10.72 15.34
C GLU A 77 -2.88 9.39 14.71
N LEU A 78 -1.76 9.37 13.99
CA LEU A 78 -1.17 8.15 13.42
C LEU A 78 -0.60 7.24 14.52
N LEU A 79 0.15 7.80 15.47
CA LEU A 79 0.75 7.08 16.59
C LEU A 79 -0.28 6.52 17.57
N THR A 80 -1.42 7.19 17.74
CA THR A 80 -2.55 6.74 18.56
C THR A 80 -3.56 5.88 17.76
N GLY A 81 -3.41 5.81 16.42
CA GLY A 81 -4.27 5.00 15.56
C GLY A 81 -5.68 5.57 15.36
N ILE A 82 -5.87 6.87 15.59
CA ILE A 82 -7.15 7.56 15.40
C ILE A 82 -7.23 8.34 14.08
N TYR A 83 -6.12 8.47 13.33
CA TYR A 83 -6.06 9.14 12.03
C TYR A 83 -7.08 8.62 11.01
N ARG A 84 -7.91 9.52 10.46
CA ARG A 84 -8.91 9.18 9.44
C ARG A 84 -8.58 9.86 8.10
N PRO A 85 -8.28 9.09 7.03
CA PRO A 85 -8.09 9.62 5.70
C PRO A 85 -9.29 10.43 5.19
N GLN A 86 -9.01 11.42 4.36
CA GLN A 86 -10.06 12.14 3.66
C GLN A 86 -10.62 11.29 2.51
N PRO A 87 -11.90 11.47 2.12
CA PRO A 87 -12.45 10.88 0.91
C PRO A 87 -11.65 11.30 -0.34
N VAL A 88 -11.55 10.42 -1.33
CA VAL A 88 -10.87 10.74 -2.58
C VAL A 88 -11.77 11.56 -3.52
N ARG A 89 -11.20 12.51 -4.26
CA ARG A 89 -11.91 13.33 -5.25
C ARG A 89 -12.09 12.56 -6.55
N ARG A 90 -13.32 12.44 -7.08
CA ARG A 90 -13.51 11.85 -8.41
C ARG A 90 -13.12 12.81 -9.53
N VAL A 91 -12.38 12.28 -10.49
CA VAL A 91 -12.13 12.90 -11.79
C VAL A 91 -12.46 11.90 -12.88
N GLU A 92 -13.11 12.37 -13.94
CA GLU A 92 -13.35 11.58 -15.14
C GLU A 92 -12.24 11.88 -16.14
N ILE A 93 -11.55 10.85 -16.61
CA ILE A 93 -10.54 10.98 -17.67
C ILE A 93 -11.00 10.16 -18.89
N PRO A 94 -10.98 10.71 -20.11
CA PRO A 94 -11.30 9.95 -21.31
C PRO A 94 -10.28 8.82 -21.55
N LYS A 95 -10.75 7.63 -21.93
CA LYS A 95 -9.86 6.55 -22.41
C LYS A 95 -9.51 6.77 -23.89
N PRO A 96 -8.30 6.40 -24.36
CA PRO A 96 -7.91 6.53 -25.77
C PRO A 96 -8.82 5.79 -26.76
N GLY A 97 -9.51 4.72 -26.31
CA GLY A 97 -10.43 3.92 -27.13
C GLY A 97 -11.93 4.19 -26.89
N GLY A 98 -12.27 5.30 -26.22
CA GLY A 98 -13.65 5.61 -25.84
C GLY A 98 -14.03 5.11 -24.44
N GLY A 99 -15.01 5.78 -23.84
CA GLY A 99 -15.41 5.58 -22.45
C GLY A 99 -14.63 6.44 -21.45
N LYS A 100 -15.03 6.39 -20.18
CA LYS A 100 -14.47 7.22 -19.10
C LYS A 100 -13.79 6.36 -18.04
N ARG A 101 -12.61 6.78 -17.59
CA ARG A 101 -11.91 6.23 -16.43
C ARG A 101 -12.23 7.10 -15.22
N MET A 102 -12.84 6.51 -14.20
CA MET A 102 -13.03 7.18 -12.92
C MET A 102 -11.75 7.08 -12.12
N LEU A 103 -11.22 8.23 -11.74
CA LEU A 103 -10.01 8.39 -10.95
C LEU A 103 -10.36 8.98 -9.58
N GLY A 104 -9.86 8.38 -8.50
CA GLY A 104 -9.97 8.91 -7.14
C GLY A 104 -8.66 9.55 -6.67
N ILE A 105 -8.63 10.88 -6.57
CA ILE A 105 -7.44 11.64 -6.20
C ILE A 105 -7.46 11.93 -4.70
N PRO A 106 -6.54 11.38 -3.89
CA PRO A 106 -6.44 11.69 -2.47
C PRO A 106 -5.92 13.11 -2.24
N THR A 107 -6.11 13.64 -1.03
CA THR A 107 -5.46 14.87 -0.58
C THR A 107 -3.94 14.73 -0.61
N VAL A 108 -3.22 15.84 -0.71
CA VAL A 108 -1.76 15.79 -0.78
C VAL A 108 -1.16 15.24 0.52
N MET A 109 -1.76 15.55 1.67
CA MET A 109 -1.40 14.96 2.96
C MET A 109 -1.64 13.45 3.01
N ASP A 110 -2.76 12.97 2.46
CA ASP A 110 -3.00 11.53 2.35
C ASP A 110 -1.98 10.84 1.43
N ARG A 111 -1.61 11.47 0.31
CA ARG A 111 -0.55 10.95 -0.59
C ARG A 111 0.79 10.85 0.13
N LEU A 112 1.14 11.84 0.95
CA LEU A 112 2.34 11.83 1.77
C LEU A 112 2.36 10.63 2.74
N ILE A 113 1.26 10.40 3.47
CA ILE A 113 1.16 9.31 4.44
C ILE A 113 1.16 7.95 3.73
N GLN A 114 0.45 7.82 2.62
CA GLN A 114 0.46 6.61 1.79
C GLN A 114 1.88 6.31 1.28
N GLN A 115 2.61 7.34 0.83
CA GLN A 115 3.99 7.19 0.38
C GLN A 115 4.93 6.76 1.50
N ALA A 116 4.76 7.31 2.70
CA ALA A 116 5.53 6.94 3.90
C ALA A 116 5.24 5.49 4.34
N LEU A 117 3.97 5.07 4.29
CA LEU A 117 3.57 3.67 4.52
C LEU A 117 4.20 2.75 3.48
N LEU A 118 4.15 3.11 2.20
CA LEU A 118 4.71 2.32 1.11
C LEU A 118 6.22 2.11 1.31
N GLN A 119 6.97 3.15 1.68
CA GLN A 119 8.42 3.05 1.91
C GLN A 119 8.78 2.05 3.02
N VAL A 120 7.99 1.99 4.09
CA VAL A 120 8.20 1.06 5.20
C VAL A 120 7.72 -0.36 4.88
N LEU A 121 6.62 -0.49 4.14
CA LEU A 121 6.02 -1.80 3.84
C LEU A 121 6.68 -2.50 2.66
N THR A 122 7.20 -1.77 1.67
CA THR A 122 7.85 -2.35 0.48
C THR A 122 8.94 -3.37 0.84
N PRO A 123 9.93 -3.09 1.70
CA PRO A 123 10.96 -4.08 2.03
C PRO A 123 10.43 -5.33 2.76
N ILE A 124 9.22 -5.28 3.33
CA ILE A 124 8.59 -6.43 4.00
C ILE A 124 7.95 -7.37 2.97
N PHE A 125 7.36 -6.82 1.91
CA PHE A 125 6.61 -7.58 0.91
C PHE A 125 7.41 -7.89 -0.36
N ASP A 126 8.27 -6.97 -0.82
CA ASP A 126 8.94 -7.09 -2.12
C ASP A 126 9.78 -8.35 -2.29
N PRO A 127 10.58 -8.79 -1.30
CA PRO A 127 11.40 -10.01 -1.41
C PRO A 127 10.58 -11.30 -1.62
N GLN A 128 9.27 -11.26 -1.36
CA GLN A 128 8.38 -12.42 -1.48
C GLN A 128 7.61 -12.43 -2.80
N PHE A 129 7.70 -11.36 -3.61
CA PHE A 129 7.10 -11.35 -4.93
C PHE A 129 7.90 -12.23 -5.90
N SER A 130 7.17 -12.97 -6.73
CA SER A 130 7.75 -13.75 -7.83
C SER A 130 8.70 -12.91 -8.67
N GLU A 131 9.77 -13.52 -9.16
CA GLU A 131 10.72 -12.88 -10.08
C GLU A 131 10.05 -12.44 -11.39
N ALA A 132 8.97 -13.12 -11.78
CA ALA A 132 8.12 -12.77 -12.91
C ALA A 132 7.13 -11.63 -12.62
N SER A 133 7.13 -11.05 -11.40
CA SER A 133 6.36 -9.85 -11.07
C SER A 133 7.19 -8.62 -11.38
N TYR A 134 6.81 -7.89 -12.43
CA TYR A 134 7.51 -6.70 -12.91
C TYR A 134 6.78 -5.38 -12.63
N GLY A 135 5.48 -5.42 -12.30
CA GLY A 135 4.66 -4.24 -12.08
C GLY A 135 4.88 -3.64 -10.69
N PHE A 136 5.05 -2.31 -10.62
CA PHE A 136 5.05 -1.53 -9.37
C PHE A 136 6.12 -1.92 -8.34
N ARG A 137 7.25 -2.46 -8.81
CA ARG A 137 8.37 -2.87 -7.96
C ARG A 137 9.60 -1.99 -8.20
N PRO A 138 10.29 -1.55 -7.13
CA PRO A 138 11.57 -0.85 -7.28
C PRO A 138 12.55 -1.67 -8.11
N GLY A 139 13.16 -1.06 -9.13
CA GLY A 139 14.17 -1.71 -9.97
C GLY A 139 13.64 -2.69 -11.01
N ARG A 140 12.32 -2.87 -11.15
CA ARG A 140 11.70 -3.66 -12.23
C ARG A 140 10.98 -2.71 -13.20
N ARG A 141 11.11 -2.95 -14.51
CA ARG A 141 10.52 -2.11 -15.57
C ARG A 141 9.67 -2.96 -16.50
N ALA A 142 8.65 -2.35 -17.10
CA ALA A 142 7.79 -3.00 -18.10
C ALA A 142 8.61 -3.61 -19.26
N HIS A 143 9.69 -2.95 -19.67
CA HIS A 143 10.62 -3.46 -20.67
C HIS A 143 11.25 -4.81 -20.30
N GLU A 144 11.53 -5.05 -19.02
CA GLU A 144 12.08 -6.34 -18.57
C GLU A 144 11.03 -7.45 -18.66
N ALA A 145 9.75 -7.12 -18.41
CA ALA A 145 8.65 -8.05 -18.64
C ALA A 145 8.52 -8.44 -20.12
N VAL A 146 8.61 -7.44 -21.02
CA VAL A 146 8.55 -7.67 -22.47
C VAL A 146 9.74 -8.49 -22.96
N LYS A 147 10.96 -8.22 -22.46
CA LYS A 147 12.14 -9.03 -22.77
C LYS A 147 11.95 -10.48 -22.32
N LYS A 148 11.42 -10.70 -21.12
CA LYS A 148 11.18 -12.06 -20.61
C LYS A 148 10.09 -12.78 -21.41
N ALA A 149 9.03 -12.09 -21.79
CA ALA A 149 7.99 -12.63 -22.67
C ALA A 149 8.57 -13.02 -24.04
N ARG A 150 9.45 -12.20 -24.61
CA ARG A 150 10.15 -12.52 -25.85
C ARG A 150 11.03 -13.77 -25.73
N GLN A 151 11.74 -13.94 -24.61
CA GLN A 151 12.51 -15.16 -24.36
C GLN A 151 11.62 -16.41 -24.37
N TYR A 152 10.44 -16.36 -23.75
CA TYR A 152 9.52 -17.51 -23.79
C TYR A 152 9.04 -17.84 -25.20
N VAL A 153 8.78 -16.83 -26.04
CA VAL A 153 8.44 -17.07 -27.45
C VAL A 153 9.62 -17.70 -28.20
N GLU A 154 10.85 -17.22 -27.97
CA GLU A 154 12.08 -17.78 -28.56
C GLU A 154 12.37 -19.21 -28.07
N GLU A 155 11.92 -19.58 -26.86
CA GLU A 155 12.01 -20.92 -26.27
C GLU A 155 10.89 -21.88 -26.76
N GLY A 156 9.98 -21.41 -27.61
CA GLY A 156 8.92 -22.23 -28.22
C GLY A 156 7.56 -22.19 -27.49
N TYR A 157 7.38 -21.29 -26.53
CA TYR A 157 6.07 -21.07 -25.90
C TYR A 157 5.22 -20.12 -26.76
N GLU A 158 4.41 -20.70 -27.65
CA GLU A 158 3.63 -19.95 -28.65
C GLU A 158 2.26 -19.45 -28.15
N TRP A 159 1.81 -19.96 -27.00
CA TRP A 159 0.50 -19.65 -26.43
C TRP A 159 0.65 -18.81 -25.16
N ALA A 160 0.03 -17.63 -25.15
CA ALA A 160 -0.05 -16.77 -23.98
C ALA A 160 -1.46 -16.78 -23.39
N VAL A 161 -1.57 -16.92 -22.07
CA VAL A 161 -2.82 -16.75 -21.33
C VAL A 161 -2.85 -15.36 -20.75
N ASP A 162 -3.63 -14.46 -21.36
CA ASP A 162 -3.87 -13.13 -20.82
C ASP A 162 -4.89 -13.20 -19.67
N MET A 163 -4.46 -12.84 -18.46
CA MET A 163 -5.34 -12.75 -17.30
C MET A 163 -5.61 -11.28 -16.97
N ASP A 164 -6.83 -10.82 -17.28
CA ASP A 164 -7.25 -9.45 -17.01
C ASP A 164 -7.40 -9.17 -15.50
N LEU A 165 -6.39 -8.52 -14.92
CA LEU A 165 -6.36 -8.05 -13.53
C LEU A 165 -7.14 -6.74 -13.34
N GLU A 166 -7.66 -6.09 -14.39
CA GLU A 166 -8.38 -4.81 -14.25
C GLU A 166 -9.67 -5.00 -13.44
N LYS A 167 -10.39 -6.10 -13.68
CA LYS A 167 -11.56 -6.51 -12.87
C LYS A 167 -11.19 -7.10 -11.52
N PHE A 168 -9.97 -7.61 -11.35
CA PHE A 168 -9.51 -8.20 -10.09
C PHE A 168 -9.53 -7.16 -8.98
N PHE A 169 -8.94 -5.98 -9.22
CA PHE A 169 -8.90 -4.91 -8.21
C PHE A 169 -10.27 -4.41 -7.81
N ASP A 170 -11.23 -4.28 -8.74
CA ASP A 170 -12.59 -3.85 -8.44
C ASP A 170 -13.36 -4.87 -7.57
N ARG A 171 -12.89 -6.12 -7.50
CA ARG A 171 -13.49 -7.21 -6.73
C ARG A 171 -12.64 -7.67 -5.54
N VAL A 172 -11.53 -7.00 -5.23
CA VAL A 172 -10.68 -7.40 -4.09
C VAL A 172 -11.49 -7.24 -2.80
N ASN A 173 -11.79 -8.37 -2.16
CA ASN A 173 -12.38 -8.39 -0.84
C ASN A 173 -11.38 -7.81 0.18
N HIS A 174 -11.77 -6.70 0.82
CA HIS A 174 -10.90 -5.99 1.75
C HIS A 174 -10.49 -6.85 2.95
N ASP A 175 -11.32 -7.78 3.41
CA ASP A 175 -10.97 -8.66 4.53
C ASP A 175 -9.93 -9.72 4.12
N ILE A 176 -10.03 -10.28 2.92
CA ILE A 176 -9.01 -11.20 2.39
C ILE A 176 -7.66 -10.48 2.22
N LEU A 177 -7.68 -9.25 1.66
CA LEU A 177 -6.48 -8.43 1.53
C LEU A 177 -5.86 -8.14 2.90
N MET A 178 -6.67 -7.67 3.85
CA MET A 178 -6.20 -7.35 5.20
C MET A 178 -5.69 -8.59 5.94
N ALA A 179 -6.29 -9.77 5.74
CA ALA A 179 -5.80 -11.01 6.30
C ALA A 179 -4.41 -11.38 5.75
N ARG A 180 -4.13 -11.12 4.47
CA ARG A 180 -2.79 -11.34 3.89
C ARG A 180 -1.77 -10.34 4.43
N VAL A 181 -2.13 -9.06 4.55
CA VAL A 181 -1.25 -8.02 5.12
C VAL A 181 -0.92 -8.34 6.59
N ALA A 182 -1.92 -8.74 7.37
CA ALA A 182 -1.76 -9.07 8.80
C ALA A 182 -0.85 -10.28 9.07
N ARG A 183 -0.56 -11.13 8.07
CA ARG A 183 0.44 -12.21 8.21
C ARG A 183 1.87 -11.70 8.31
N LYS A 184 2.13 -10.47 7.87
CA LYS A 184 3.48 -9.88 7.79
C LYS A 184 3.61 -8.59 8.59
N VAL A 185 2.50 -7.90 8.82
CA VAL A 185 2.43 -6.65 9.58
C VAL A 185 1.63 -6.91 10.84
N THR A 186 2.27 -6.80 12.00
CA THR A 186 1.65 -6.99 13.31
C THR A 186 1.19 -5.68 13.96
N ASP A 187 1.74 -4.54 13.53
CA ASP A 187 1.37 -3.22 14.07
C ASP A 187 -0.09 -2.88 13.74
N LYS A 188 -0.94 -2.91 14.77
CA LYS A 188 -2.39 -2.69 14.64
C LYS A 188 -2.72 -1.29 14.13
N ARG A 189 -1.88 -0.28 14.40
CA ARG A 189 -2.12 1.10 13.95
C ARG A 189 -1.93 1.20 12.45
N VAL A 190 -0.88 0.57 11.92
CA VAL A 190 -0.64 0.47 10.48
C VAL A 190 -1.78 -0.27 9.80
N LEU A 191 -2.20 -1.43 10.32
CA LEU A 191 -3.33 -2.18 9.78
C LEU A 191 -4.64 -1.37 9.78
N LYS A 192 -4.91 -0.60 10.85
CA LYS A 192 -6.08 0.28 10.95
C LYS A 192 -6.05 1.36 9.87
N VAL A 193 -4.91 2.03 9.68
CA VAL A 193 -4.77 3.10 8.68
C VAL A 193 -4.94 2.54 7.26
N ILE A 194 -4.33 1.39 6.95
CA ILE A 194 -4.51 0.72 5.65
C ILE A 194 -5.98 0.39 5.41
N ARG A 195 -6.65 -0.23 6.39
CA ARG A 195 -8.09 -0.55 6.29
C ARG A 195 -8.93 0.72 6.06
N ARG A 196 -8.60 1.81 6.76
CA ARG A 196 -9.30 3.10 6.58
C ARG A 196 -9.07 3.69 5.19
N TYR A 197 -7.89 3.55 4.59
CA TYR A 197 -7.66 3.94 3.20
C TYR A 197 -8.47 3.10 2.20
N LEU A 198 -8.58 1.79 2.43
CA LEU A 198 -9.42 0.91 1.60
C LEU A 198 -10.91 1.25 1.72
N GLN A 199 -11.34 1.69 2.90
CA GLN A 199 -12.72 2.09 3.19
C GLN A 199 -13.00 3.58 2.90
N ALA A 200 -11.96 4.37 2.65
CA ALA A 200 -12.09 5.80 2.39
C ALA A 200 -13.00 5.96 1.18
N GLY A 201 -14.21 6.46 1.46
CA GLY A 201 -15.26 6.64 0.47
C GLY A 201 -14.83 7.58 -0.64
N ILE A 202 -15.70 7.70 -1.62
CA ILE A 202 -15.44 8.54 -2.77
C ILE A 202 -16.35 9.77 -2.71
N MET A 203 -15.76 10.96 -2.87
CA MET A 203 -16.50 12.22 -2.94
C MET A 203 -16.86 12.53 -4.38
N VAL A 204 -18.16 12.71 -4.65
CA VAL A 204 -18.69 13.14 -5.96
C VAL A 204 -19.56 14.36 -5.72
N ASN A 205 -19.20 15.50 -6.30
CA ASN A 205 -19.97 16.75 -6.22
C ASN A 205 -20.38 17.15 -4.78
N GLY A 206 -19.47 17.01 -3.82
CA GLY A 206 -19.71 17.37 -2.41
C GLY A 206 -20.50 16.32 -1.60
N VAL A 207 -20.94 15.22 -2.20
CA VAL A 207 -21.64 14.14 -1.50
C VAL A 207 -20.70 12.95 -1.27
N LYS A 208 -20.54 12.57 0.00
CA LYS A 208 -19.77 11.38 0.38
C LYS A 208 -20.58 10.13 0.03
N ARG A 209 -20.09 9.35 -0.94
CA ARG A 209 -20.60 7.99 -1.19
C ARG A 209 -19.68 6.96 -0.54
N GLY A 210 -20.27 5.89 0.00
CA GLY A 210 -19.49 4.73 0.47
C GLY A 210 -18.58 4.22 -0.63
N ALA A 211 -17.42 3.67 -0.28
CA ALA A 211 -16.50 3.05 -1.24
C ALA A 211 -17.17 1.81 -1.86
N THR A 212 -17.98 2.00 -2.89
CA THR A 212 -18.36 0.90 -3.78
C THR A 212 -17.14 0.59 -4.62
N SER A 213 -16.48 -0.52 -4.30
CA SER A 213 -15.31 -1.09 -5.00
C SER A 213 -14.00 -0.27 -4.83
N SER A 214 -13.17 -0.71 -3.87
CA SER A 214 -11.68 -0.72 -3.81
C SER A 214 -10.81 0.40 -4.43
N SER A 215 -11.39 1.54 -4.81
CA SER A 215 -10.73 2.58 -5.58
C SER A 215 -9.82 3.49 -4.75
N GLY A 216 -9.87 3.41 -3.42
CA GLY A 216 -9.13 4.30 -2.50
C GLY A 216 -7.61 4.08 -2.47
N MET A 217 -7.14 2.86 -2.77
CA MET A 217 -5.72 2.52 -2.73
C MET A 217 -5.10 2.32 -4.12
N ARG A 218 -5.93 2.46 -5.18
CA ARG A 218 -5.56 2.22 -6.58
C ARG A 218 -4.71 3.34 -7.19
N MET A 219 -4.50 4.47 -6.51
CA MET A 219 -4.07 5.72 -7.16
C MET A 219 -2.69 6.24 -6.79
N THR A 220 -2.16 5.95 -5.60
CA THR A 220 -0.82 6.43 -5.22
C THR A 220 0.27 5.89 -6.15
N VAL A 221 0.07 4.68 -6.68
CA VAL A 221 1.06 4.01 -7.54
C VAL A 221 0.73 4.13 -9.05
N ARG A 222 -0.52 4.41 -9.43
CA ARG A 222 -0.89 4.58 -10.85
C ARG A 222 -0.49 5.94 -11.41
N HIS A 223 -0.64 7.01 -10.62
CA HIS A 223 -0.23 8.35 -11.05
C HIS A 223 1.30 8.45 -11.23
N GLU A 224 2.07 7.57 -10.59
CA GLU A 224 3.53 7.49 -10.70
C GLU A 224 4.01 6.86 -12.03
N CYS A 225 3.13 6.17 -12.78
CA CYS A 225 3.47 5.56 -14.08
C CYS A 225 2.94 6.31 -15.29
N ASP A 226 1.79 7.01 -15.19
CA ASP A 226 1.19 7.68 -16.35
C ASP A 226 2.03 8.90 -16.81
N GLU A 227 2.85 9.53 -15.94
CA GLU A 227 3.75 10.65 -16.33
C GLU A 227 5.13 10.22 -16.86
N LEU A 228 5.53 8.95 -16.70
CA LEU A 228 6.78 8.42 -17.27
C LEU A 228 6.59 7.84 -18.68
N GLY A 229 5.34 7.80 -19.18
CA GLY A 229 4.98 7.31 -20.51
C GLY A 229 4.90 8.37 -21.61
N ASP A 230 4.88 9.67 -21.27
CA ASP A 230 4.68 10.76 -22.26
C ASP A 230 5.97 11.53 -22.59
N GLY A 231 7.09 10.81 -22.62
CA GLY A 231 8.41 11.31 -23.01
C GLY A 231 8.66 11.35 -24.52
N SER A 232 7.63 11.20 -25.36
CA SER A 232 7.76 11.35 -26.81
C SER A 232 7.62 12.83 -27.18
N LYS A 233 8.68 13.62 -26.93
CA LYS A 233 8.81 14.92 -27.58
C LYS A 233 8.91 14.70 -29.09
N ALA A 234 7.87 15.16 -29.79
CA ALA A 234 7.85 15.38 -31.22
C ALA A 234 9.16 16.04 -31.70
N MET A 235 9.92 15.34 -32.53
CA MET A 235 10.93 15.93 -33.41
C MET A 235 10.21 16.77 -34.46
N PRO A 236 10.52 18.07 -34.63
CA PRO A 236 9.98 18.82 -35.75
C PRO A 236 10.69 18.36 -37.04
N ASN A 237 9.88 17.81 -37.93
CA ASN A 237 10.24 17.51 -39.31
C ASN A 237 10.77 18.78 -39.98
N ARG A 238 12.02 18.78 -40.46
CA ARG A 238 12.48 19.72 -41.48
C ARG A 238 12.96 18.92 -42.69
N ARG A 239 12.35 19.28 -43.81
CA ARG A 239 12.76 18.99 -45.18
C ARG A 239 14.17 19.49 -45.45
#